data_AF-A0A1H0NLE6-F1
#
_entry.id   AF-A0A1H0NLE6-F1
#
_cell.length_a   1.000
_cell.length_b   1.000
_cell.length_c   1.000
_cell.angle_alpha   90.00
_cell.angle_beta   90.00
_cell.angle_gamma   90.00
#
_symmetry.space_group_name_H-M   'P 1'
#
loop_
_entity.id
_entity.type
_entity.pdbx_description
1 polymer ?
#
loop_
_entity_poly.entity_id
_entity_poly.type
_entity_poly.pdbx_seq_one_letter_code
_entity_poly.pdbx_strand_id
1 'polypeptide(L)'
;MKIRRLLPVLTAMASVAGCGSGAFGPEQVPSTATTTTAASNSTVSTTVVTTTGRQFGWNLPTGPKTTSTNEDILYRTLLRGQCAQAKADLDRLWWTLLSPRNVLLYQAAVDLCAGRQSAARVMYDKAARIGFMVSDPDFKTVDCLTYKAVRSVVKQEPQDRIDCVVGQVPGWPPGLYNREGKDDPRTPRNEATDSPTETTTPSTTATTTVEPSTTTSTT
;
A
#
# COMPACT_ATOMS: atom_id res chain seq x y z
N MET A 1 -35.90 -16.14 53.65
CA MET A 1 -36.32 -15.77 52.27
C MET A 1 -35.05 -15.57 51.44
N LYS A 2 -34.41 -16.58 50.83
CA LYS A 2 -34.68 -17.22 49.52
C LYS A 2 -35.31 -16.29 48.48
N ILE A 3 -34.52 -15.89 47.47
CA ILE A 3 -34.74 -16.20 46.04
C ILE A 3 -33.37 -16.15 45.34
N ARG A 4 -32.96 -17.31 44.81
CA ARG A 4 -31.89 -17.50 43.82
C ARG A 4 -32.47 -17.18 42.44
N ARG A 5 -31.69 -16.57 41.53
CA ARG A 5 -31.92 -16.74 40.09
C ARG A 5 -30.60 -17.04 39.38
N LEU A 6 -30.60 -18.23 38.79
CA LEU A 6 -29.62 -18.84 37.89
C LEU A 6 -30.06 -18.58 36.44
N LEU A 7 -29.09 -18.25 35.56
CA LEU A 7 -28.87 -18.69 34.16
C LEU A 7 -29.99 -18.54 33.09
N PRO A 8 -29.63 -18.27 31.81
CA PRO A 8 -29.08 -19.32 30.95
C PRO A 8 -27.93 -18.95 30.00
N VAL A 9 -27.14 -19.99 29.74
CA VAL A 9 -26.25 -20.22 28.60
C VAL A 9 -27.07 -20.25 27.30
N LEU A 10 -26.57 -19.65 26.23
CA LEU A 10 -27.10 -19.88 24.88
C LEU A 10 -25.97 -20.27 23.93
N THR A 11 -25.89 -21.57 23.70
CA THR A 11 -25.10 -22.26 22.69
C THR A 11 -25.86 -22.17 21.36
N ALA A 12 -25.18 -21.84 20.26
CA ALA A 12 -25.73 -22.06 18.92
C ALA A 12 -24.68 -22.80 18.07
N MET A 13 -25.01 -24.06 17.74
CA MET A 13 -24.29 -24.95 16.84
C MET A 13 -24.86 -24.90 15.41
N ALA A 14 -23.94 -24.99 14.44
CA ALA A 14 -23.90 -25.86 13.25
C ALA A 14 -24.92 -25.76 12.10
N SER A 15 -24.37 -25.75 10.86
CA SER A 15 -24.68 -26.61 9.67
C SER A 15 -23.74 -26.19 8.52
N VAL A 16 -22.72 -26.94 8.07
CA VAL A 16 -22.62 -28.15 7.20
C VAL A 16 -23.01 -27.96 5.73
N ALA A 17 -22.01 -28.09 4.85
CA ALA A 17 -22.03 -28.73 3.52
C ALA A 17 -20.57 -29.13 3.21
N GLY A 18 -20.18 -30.32 2.75
CA GLY A 18 -20.91 -31.43 2.12
C GLY A 18 -20.18 -31.82 0.82
N CYS A 19 -19.32 -32.84 0.88
CA CYS A 19 -18.82 -33.72 -0.20
C CYS A 19 -17.73 -34.61 0.45
N GLY A 20 -17.76 -35.93 0.45
CA GLY A 20 -18.52 -36.96 -0.26
C GLY A 20 -17.61 -38.20 -0.22
N SER A 21 -18.11 -39.29 0.36
CA SER A 21 -17.37 -40.48 0.80
C SER A 21 -16.81 -41.37 -0.32
N GLY A 22 -15.76 -42.13 0.00
CA GLY A 22 -15.39 -43.35 -0.72
C GLY A 22 -14.33 -44.14 0.07
N ALA A 23 -14.73 -45.26 0.65
CA ALA A 23 -13.88 -46.17 1.43
C ALA A 23 -14.02 -47.59 0.84
N PHE A 24 -12.91 -48.29 0.57
CA PHE A 24 -12.78 -49.76 0.53
C PHE A 24 -11.29 -50.14 0.68
N GLY A 25 -10.93 -51.00 1.64
CA GLY A 25 -9.69 -51.80 1.63
C GLY A 25 -9.96 -53.19 1.01
N PRO A 26 -9.12 -54.23 1.17
CA PRO A 26 -7.72 -54.31 1.61
C PRO A 26 -6.80 -55.05 0.59
N GLU A 27 -5.51 -55.20 0.94
CA GLU A 27 -4.59 -56.30 0.54
C GLU A 27 -4.01 -56.37 -0.90
N GLN A 28 -2.67 -56.21 -1.00
CA GLN A 28 -1.68 -57.08 -1.69
C GLN A 28 -0.47 -56.28 -2.25
N VAL A 29 0.72 -56.62 -1.76
CA VAL A 29 2.04 -56.38 -2.40
C VAL A 29 2.42 -57.67 -3.15
N PRO A 30 3.47 -57.78 -4.00
CA PRO A 30 4.16 -56.85 -4.91
C PRO A 30 4.16 -57.40 -6.37
N SER A 31 4.52 -56.60 -7.39
CA SER A 31 5.44 -57.07 -8.46
C SER A 31 5.70 -56.04 -9.57
N THR A 32 6.98 -55.91 -9.83
CA THR A 32 7.67 -55.36 -11.00
C THR A 32 7.22 -56.04 -12.30
N ALA A 33 6.89 -55.27 -13.34
CA ALA A 33 7.24 -55.59 -14.73
C ALA A 33 6.97 -54.39 -15.66
N THR A 34 8.03 -53.99 -16.36
CA THR A 34 8.07 -52.95 -17.38
C THR A 34 7.69 -53.54 -18.76
N THR A 35 7.13 -52.68 -19.62
CA THR A 35 7.18 -52.67 -21.10
C THR A 35 6.11 -53.45 -21.89
N THR A 36 5.25 -52.72 -22.63
CA THR A 36 5.33 -52.50 -24.11
C THR A 36 3.94 -52.21 -24.72
N THR A 37 3.74 -50.96 -25.15
CA THR A 37 3.12 -50.46 -26.40
C THR A 37 1.87 -51.16 -27.00
N ALA A 38 0.73 -50.46 -27.03
CA ALA A 38 0.21 -49.71 -28.20
C ALA A 38 -1.34 -49.67 -28.29
N ALA A 39 -1.83 -48.45 -28.52
CA ALA A 39 -3.07 -48.07 -29.21
C ALA A 39 -4.43 -48.03 -28.45
N SER A 40 -4.88 -46.78 -28.33
CA SER A 40 -6.25 -46.30 -28.49
C SER A 40 -7.24 -46.57 -27.36
N ASN A 41 -7.33 -45.59 -26.45
CA ASN A 41 -8.63 -45.04 -26.12
C ASN A 41 -8.53 -43.52 -25.93
N SER A 42 -9.46 -42.82 -26.56
CA SER A 42 -9.61 -41.37 -26.57
C SER A 42 -9.72 -40.80 -25.16
N THR A 43 -8.58 -40.43 -24.58
CA THR A 43 -8.56 -39.44 -23.52
C THR A 43 -8.50 -38.10 -24.22
N VAL A 44 -9.53 -37.28 -24.04
CA VAL A 44 -9.39 -35.84 -24.17
C VAL A 44 -8.30 -35.45 -23.18
N SER A 45 -7.06 -35.46 -23.64
CA SER A 45 -5.99 -34.70 -23.04
C SER A 45 -6.43 -33.26 -23.21
N THR A 46 -7.16 -32.75 -22.23
CA THR A 46 -7.05 -31.34 -21.91
C THR A 46 -5.59 -31.16 -21.56
N THR A 47 -4.78 -30.90 -22.58
CA THR A 47 -3.53 -30.18 -22.43
C THR A 47 -3.98 -28.88 -21.79
N VAL A 48 -3.99 -28.85 -20.46
CA VAL A 48 -3.89 -27.61 -19.73
C VAL A 48 -2.54 -27.10 -20.18
N VAL A 49 -2.58 -26.30 -21.24
CA VAL A 49 -1.58 -25.28 -21.45
C VAL A 49 -1.67 -24.49 -20.15
N THR A 50 -0.84 -24.86 -19.18
CA THR A 50 -0.51 -24.01 -18.06
C THR A 50 0.23 -22.87 -18.73
N THR A 51 -0.52 -21.91 -19.27
CA THR A 51 -0.02 -20.57 -19.43
C THR A 51 0.58 -20.26 -18.07
N THR A 52 1.90 -20.12 -18.02
CA THR A 52 2.64 -19.62 -16.88
C THR A 52 2.15 -18.18 -16.65
N GLY A 53 0.93 -18.05 -16.14
CA GLY A 53 0.34 -16.81 -15.70
C GLY A 53 1.20 -16.36 -14.55
N ARG A 54 2.09 -15.41 -14.82
CA ARG A 54 2.96 -14.81 -13.81
C ARG A 54 2.06 -14.37 -12.66
N GLN A 55 2.10 -15.09 -11.55
CA GLN A 55 1.39 -14.67 -10.35
C GLN A 55 2.13 -13.43 -9.84
N PHE A 56 1.57 -12.24 -10.09
CA PHE A 56 2.06 -10.98 -9.55
C PHE A 56 1.64 -10.88 -8.08
N GLY A 57 2.17 -11.81 -7.27
CA GLY A 57 1.99 -11.89 -5.83
C GLY A 57 2.98 -10.99 -5.10
N TRP A 58 2.62 -10.60 -3.88
CA TRP A 58 3.52 -9.84 -3.02
C TRP A 58 4.74 -10.69 -2.63
N ASN A 59 5.93 -10.22 -3.00
CA ASN A 59 7.19 -10.79 -2.57
C ASN A 59 8.29 -9.71 -2.58
N LEU A 60 9.08 -9.64 -1.49
CA LEU A 60 10.29 -8.84 -1.46
C LEU A 60 11.50 -9.71 -1.85
N PRO A 61 12.37 -9.24 -2.74
CA PRO A 61 13.64 -9.91 -3.00
C PRO A 61 14.57 -9.86 -1.77
N THR A 62 15.57 -10.72 -1.71
CA THR A 62 16.59 -10.62 -0.67
C THR A 62 17.38 -9.32 -0.86
N GLY A 63 17.36 -8.47 0.17
CA GLY A 63 18.07 -7.20 0.16
C GLY A 63 19.55 -7.34 0.58
N PRO A 64 20.33 -6.26 0.47
CA PRO A 64 21.70 -6.23 0.98
C PRO A 64 21.71 -6.28 2.50
N LYS A 65 22.76 -6.89 3.06
CA LYS A 65 22.93 -7.02 4.52
C LYS A 65 23.53 -5.76 5.17
N THR A 66 23.90 -4.77 4.35
CA THR A 66 24.81 -3.67 4.71
C THR A 66 24.10 -2.33 4.60
N THR A 67 23.23 -2.01 5.55
CA THR A 67 22.86 -0.65 5.95
C THR A 67 21.91 -0.77 7.15
N SER A 68 22.00 0.15 8.11
CA SER A 68 21.13 0.21 9.30
C SER A 68 20.29 1.49 9.27
N THR A 69 19.61 1.75 8.15
CA THR A 69 18.65 2.86 8.05
C THR A 69 17.30 2.45 8.63
N ASN A 70 16.42 3.42 8.88
CA ASN A 70 15.06 3.10 9.31
C ASN A 70 14.29 2.34 8.22
N GLU A 71 14.60 2.63 6.95
CA GLU A 71 14.13 1.89 5.78
C GLU A 71 14.58 0.41 5.79
N ASP A 72 15.81 0.11 6.23
CA ASP A 72 16.28 -1.27 6.37
C ASP A 72 15.51 -2.03 7.47
N ILE A 73 15.19 -1.36 8.59
CA ILE A 73 14.35 -1.96 9.65
C ILE A 73 13.00 -2.37 9.07
N LEU A 74 12.32 -1.45 8.36
CA LEU A 74 11.03 -1.72 7.72
C LEU A 74 11.14 -2.83 6.67
N TYR A 75 12.17 -2.77 5.84
CA TYR A 75 12.42 -3.77 4.79
C TYR A 75 12.59 -5.17 5.36
N ARG A 76 13.42 -5.33 6.40
CA ARG A 76 13.66 -6.64 7.03
C ARG A 76 12.42 -7.18 7.72
N THR A 77 11.63 -6.32 8.36
CA THR A 77 10.36 -6.72 8.98
C THR A 77 9.35 -7.19 7.93
N LEU A 78 9.25 -6.49 6.79
CA LEU A 78 8.43 -6.90 5.65
C LEU A 78 8.93 -8.19 4.99
N LEU A 79 10.24 -8.37 4.86
CA LEU A 79 10.87 -9.58 4.31
C LEU A 79 10.55 -10.82 5.15
N ARG A 80 10.38 -10.66 6.47
CA ARG A 80 9.94 -11.74 7.38
C ARG A 80 8.42 -11.98 7.36
N GLY A 81 7.66 -11.24 6.55
CA GLY A 81 6.20 -11.31 6.52
C GLY A 81 5.51 -10.74 7.76
N GLN A 82 6.20 -9.96 8.59
CA GLN A 82 5.66 -9.40 9.83
C GLN A 82 4.92 -8.09 9.57
N CYS A 83 3.82 -8.15 8.81
CA CYS A 83 3.13 -6.96 8.30
C CYS A 83 2.62 -6.02 9.41
N ALA A 84 2.11 -6.56 10.52
CA ALA A 84 1.62 -5.78 11.65
C ALA A 84 2.76 -5.02 12.37
N GLN A 85 3.91 -5.68 12.55
CA GLN A 85 5.10 -5.07 13.11
C GLN A 85 5.65 -3.99 12.19
N ALA A 86 5.70 -4.25 10.88
CA ALA A 86 6.13 -3.25 9.90
C ALA A 86 5.22 -2.01 9.90
N LYS A 87 3.91 -2.18 10.10
CA LYS A 87 2.97 -1.06 10.28
C LYS A 87 3.30 -0.25 11.54
N ALA A 88 3.49 -0.92 12.68
CA ALA A 88 3.80 -0.26 13.94
C ALA A 88 5.14 0.50 13.89
N ASP A 89 6.17 -0.10 13.28
CA ASP A 89 7.46 0.54 13.06
C ASP A 89 7.34 1.74 12.12
N LEU A 90 6.56 1.62 11.04
CA LEU A 90 6.30 2.74 10.12
C LEU A 90 5.58 3.89 10.82
N ASP A 91 4.56 3.61 11.65
CA ASP A 91 3.83 4.64 12.39
C ASP A 91 4.70 5.39 13.40
N ARG A 92 5.73 4.72 13.95
CA ARG A 92 6.68 5.32 14.87
C ARG A 92 7.79 6.11 14.16
N LEU A 93 8.26 5.61 13.02
CA LEU A 93 9.48 6.05 12.36
C LEU A 93 9.25 6.88 11.10
N TRP A 94 8.03 7.01 10.58
CA TRP A 94 7.79 7.66 9.27
C TRP A 94 8.49 9.02 9.09
N TRP A 95 8.58 9.83 10.14
CA TRP A 95 9.18 11.17 10.10
C TRP A 95 10.72 11.15 10.02
N THR A 96 11.36 10.01 10.29
CA THR A 96 12.81 9.80 10.19
C THR A 96 13.23 9.13 8.89
N LEU A 97 12.28 8.74 8.03
CA LEU A 97 12.60 8.24 6.70
C LEU A 97 13.22 9.35 5.84
N LEU A 98 14.03 8.98 4.87
CA LEU A 98 14.78 9.88 3.99
C LEU A 98 13.85 10.83 3.22
N SER A 99 12.66 10.34 2.85
CA SER A 99 11.72 11.05 1.98
C SER A 99 10.27 10.79 2.36
N PRO A 100 9.36 11.77 2.19
CA PRO A 100 7.91 11.50 2.26
C PRO A 100 7.46 10.45 1.25
N ARG A 101 8.17 10.29 0.12
CA ARG A 101 7.92 9.23 -0.85
C ARG A 101 8.19 7.85 -0.27
N ASN A 102 9.24 7.69 0.53
CA ASN A 102 9.56 6.42 1.18
C ASN A 102 8.44 6.01 2.15
N VAL A 103 7.89 6.96 2.92
CA VAL A 103 6.75 6.67 3.81
C VAL A 103 5.58 6.04 3.06
N LEU A 104 5.22 6.61 1.90
CA LEU A 104 4.13 6.12 1.06
C LEU A 104 4.43 4.76 0.43
N LEU A 105 5.66 4.54 -0.06
CA LEU A 105 6.09 3.26 -0.61
C LEU A 105 6.07 2.14 0.44
N TYR A 106 6.60 2.41 1.63
CA TYR A 106 6.58 1.43 2.73
C TYR A 106 5.17 1.19 3.25
N GLN A 107 4.29 2.20 3.26
CA GLN A 107 2.87 1.98 3.56
C GLN A 107 2.20 1.07 2.52
N ALA A 108 2.47 1.29 1.23
CA ALA A 108 1.98 0.42 0.17
C ALA A 108 2.49 -1.02 0.33
N ALA A 109 3.76 -1.18 0.70
CA ALA A 109 4.35 -2.48 1.00
C ALA A 109 3.68 -3.20 2.18
N VAL A 110 3.40 -2.47 3.27
CA VAL A 110 2.64 -2.99 4.42
C VAL A 110 1.22 -3.40 4.01
N ASP A 111 0.57 -2.61 3.17
CA ASP A 111 -0.77 -2.91 2.68
C ASP A 111 -0.78 -4.17 1.79
N LEU A 112 0.20 -4.33 0.90
CA LEU A 112 0.38 -5.54 0.09
C LEU A 112 0.70 -6.77 0.93
N CYS A 113 1.58 -6.64 1.93
CA CYS A 113 1.89 -7.68 2.90
C CYS A 113 0.63 -8.19 3.60
N ALA A 114 -0.29 -7.27 3.95
CA ALA A 114 -1.57 -7.59 4.59
C ALA A 114 -2.68 -8.02 3.59
N GLY A 115 -2.38 -8.21 2.30
CA GLY A 115 -3.37 -8.56 1.27
C GLY A 115 -4.30 -7.42 0.83
N ARG A 116 -4.05 -6.18 1.27
CA ARG A 116 -4.87 -4.99 0.98
C ARG A 116 -4.39 -4.28 -0.30
N GLN A 117 -4.54 -4.93 -1.45
CA GLN A 117 -4.07 -4.39 -2.73
C GLN A 117 -4.66 -3.03 -3.11
N SER A 118 -5.95 -2.79 -2.84
CA SER A 118 -6.60 -1.50 -3.16
C SER A 118 -5.97 -0.33 -2.40
N ALA A 119 -5.71 -0.51 -1.10
CA ALA A 119 -5.04 0.50 -0.27
C ALA A 119 -3.60 0.75 -0.75
N ALA A 120 -2.88 -0.31 -1.13
CA ALA A 120 -1.54 -0.19 -1.66
C ALA A 120 -1.47 0.64 -2.95
N ARG A 121 -2.46 0.50 -3.85
CA ARG A 121 -2.55 1.31 -5.08
C ARG A 121 -2.69 2.80 -4.75
N VAL A 122 -3.55 3.16 -3.79
CA VAL A 122 -3.73 4.56 -3.36
C VAL A 122 -2.41 5.15 -2.86
N MET A 123 -1.67 4.42 -2.05
CA MET A 123 -0.38 4.88 -1.52
C MET A 123 0.70 4.95 -2.60
N TYR A 124 0.71 3.99 -3.53
CA TYR A 124 1.59 4.01 -4.69
C TYR A 124 1.34 5.23 -5.58
N ASP A 125 0.08 5.55 -5.88
CA ASP A 125 -0.27 6.71 -6.70
C ASP A 125 0.07 8.04 -6.00
N LYS A 126 -0.06 8.11 -4.67
CA LYS A 126 0.45 9.23 -3.87
C LYS A 126 1.98 9.35 -4.01
N ALA A 127 2.71 8.23 -3.92
CA ALA A 127 4.16 8.21 -4.06
C ALA A 127 4.61 8.65 -5.46
N ALA A 128 3.85 8.27 -6.50
CA ALA A 128 4.12 8.62 -7.89
C ALA A 128 4.11 10.14 -8.13
N ARG A 129 3.23 10.88 -7.42
CA ARG A 129 3.18 12.35 -7.50
C ARG A 129 4.42 13.04 -6.95
N ILE A 130 5.15 12.39 -6.03
CA ILE A 130 6.40 12.91 -5.46
C ILE A 130 7.59 12.51 -6.35
N GLY A 131 7.54 11.31 -6.94
CA GLY A 131 8.55 10.79 -7.86
C GLY A 131 9.40 9.66 -7.27
N PHE A 132 9.78 8.70 -8.13
CA PHE A 132 10.44 7.45 -7.74
C PHE A 132 11.98 7.47 -7.87
N MET A 133 12.60 8.66 -7.90
CA MET A 133 14.06 8.78 -8.06
C MET A 133 14.79 8.26 -6.82
N VAL A 134 15.73 7.32 -6.97
CA VAL A 134 16.57 6.77 -5.89
C VAL A 134 17.98 7.35 -5.91
N SER A 135 18.66 7.37 -4.76
CA SER A 135 19.99 7.98 -4.61
C SER A 135 21.15 7.16 -5.16
N ASP A 136 20.98 5.84 -5.31
CA ASP A 136 22.06 4.92 -5.70
C ASP A 136 21.56 3.89 -6.74
N PRO A 137 22.21 3.80 -7.92
CA PRO A 137 21.88 2.85 -8.98
C PRO A 137 22.17 1.39 -8.69
N ASP A 138 22.98 1.02 -7.69
CA ASP A 138 23.55 -0.33 -7.57
C ASP A 138 22.51 -1.42 -7.24
N PHE A 139 21.21 -1.15 -7.38
CA PHE A 139 20.05 -2.01 -7.19
C PHE A 139 19.96 -2.65 -5.79
N LYS A 140 20.91 -2.27 -4.92
CA LYS A 140 21.13 -2.73 -3.55
C LYS A 140 20.64 -1.69 -2.54
N THR A 141 19.75 -0.80 -2.91
CA THR A 141 19.02 -0.02 -1.89
C THR A 141 17.71 -0.72 -1.60
N VAL A 142 17.38 -0.85 -0.32
CA VAL A 142 16.09 -1.38 0.14
C VAL A 142 14.91 -0.61 -0.46
N ASP A 143 15.11 0.67 -0.77
CA ASP A 143 14.13 1.54 -1.43
C ASP A 143 13.83 1.10 -2.86
N CYS A 144 14.86 0.84 -3.68
CA CYS A 144 14.70 0.38 -5.06
C CYS A 144 14.00 -0.99 -5.09
N LEU A 145 14.42 -1.92 -4.22
CA LEU A 145 13.81 -3.25 -4.12
C LEU A 145 12.35 -3.17 -3.68
N THR A 146 12.03 -2.30 -2.72
CA THR A 146 10.65 -2.06 -2.27
C THR A 146 9.81 -1.47 -3.39
N TYR A 147 10.32 -0.47 -4.12
CA TYR A 147 9.65 0.13 -5.27
C TYR A 147 9.35 -0.91 -6.35
N LYS A 148 10.33 -1.75 -6.73
CA LYS A 148 10.15 -2.85 -7.69
C LYS A 148 9.05 -3.80 -7.24
N ALA A 149 9.09 -4.25 -5.99
CA ALA A 149 8.11 -5.18 -5.44
C ALA A 149 6.69 -4.59 -5.45
N VAL A 150 6.53 -3.35 -4.99
CA VAL A 150 5.22 -2.66 -4.96
C VAL A 150 4.70 -2.43 -6.38
N ARG A 151 5.53 -1.88 -7.28
CA ARG A 151 5.15 -1.63 -8.68
C ARG A 151 4.79 -2.92 -9.39
N SER A 152 5.48 -4.02 -9.11
CA SER A 152 5.20 -5.31 -9.71
C SER A 152 3.77 -5.79 -9.45
N VAL A 153 3.31 -5.68 -8.20
CA VAL A 153 1.93 -6.05 -7.84
C VAL A 153 0.92 -5.00 -8.33
N VAL A 154 1.24 -3.71 -8.20
CA VAL A 154 0.31 -2.63 -8.56
C VAL A 154 0.09 -2.53 -10.07
N LYS A 155 1.16 -2.63 -10.86
CA LYS A 155 1.15 -2.49 -12.33
C LYS A 155 1.16 -3.82 -13.07
N GLN A 156 1.22 -4.95 -12.36
CA GLN A 156 1.25 -6.31 -12.95
C GLN A 156 2.42 -6.45 -13.94
N GLU A 157 3.60 -5.99 -13.50
CA GLU A 157 4.84 -5.98 -14.27
C GLU A 157 5.89 -6.81 -13.52
N PRO A 158 6.74 -7.62 -14.17
CA PRO A 158 7.71 -8.42 -13.44
C PRO A 158 8.86 -7.54 -12.91
N GLN A 159 9.36 -7.86 -11.71
CA GLN A 159 10.34 -7.02 -10.98
C GLN A 159 11.69 -6.84 -11.71
N ASP A 160 12.04 -7.76 -12.61
CA ASP A 160 13.25 -7.73 -13.44
C ASP A 160 13.18 -6.68 -14.55
N ARG A 161 11.99 -6.29 -15.00
CA ARG A 161 11.77 -5.27 -16.05
C ARG A 161 11.60 -3.86 -15.53
N ILE A 162 11.52 -3.68 -14.22
CA ILE A 162 11.32 -2.37 -13.61
C ILE A 162 12.69 -1.76 -13.35
N ASP A 163 13.00 -0.62 -13.95
CA ASP A 163 14.24 0.10 -13.63
C ASP A 163 14.03 1.13 -12.52
N CYS A 164 15.03 1.26 -11.65
CA CYS A 164 15.08 2.31 -10.64
C CYS A 164 15.74 3.54 -11.26
N VAL A 165 15.02 4.66 -11.29
CA VAL A 165 15.54 5.91 -11.84
C VAL A 165 16.48 6.54 -10.83
N VAL A 166 17.73 6.77 -11.21
CA VAL A 166 18.72 7.43 -10.33
C VAL A 166 18.53 8.94 -10.41
N GLY A 167 18.59 9.60 -9.25
CA GLY A 167 18.66 11.05 -9.18
C GLY A 167 18.50 11.58 -7.77
N GLN A 168 18.20 12.87 -7.67
CA GLN A 168 17.96 13.50 -6.39
C GLN A 168 16.66 12.97 -5.78
N VAL A 169 16.77 12.27 -4.66
CA VAL A 169 15.61 11.82 -3.89
C VAL A 169 14.85 13.05 -3.39
N PRO A 170 13.53 13.18 -3.65
CA PRO A 170 12.73 14.27 -3.11
C PRO A 170 12.77 14.24 -1.57
N GLY A 171 13.48 15.17 -0.96
CA GLY A 171 13.61 15.26 0.50
C GLY A 171 12.35 15.81 1.17
N TRP A 172 12.34 15.79 2.49
CA TRP A 172 11.40 16.61 3.27
C TRP A 172 11.63 18.10 2.98
N PRO A 173 10.60 18.96 3.10
CA PRO A 173 10.78 20.40 2.99
C PRO A 173 11.88 20.89 3.94
N PRO A 174 12.73 21.84 3.50
CA PRO A 174 13.84 22.33 4.30
C PRO A 174 13.35 23.00 5.58
N GLY A 175 14.15 22.91 6.65
CA GLY A 175 13.81 23.51 7.95
C GLY A 175 12.93 22.63 8.87
N LEU A 176 12.46 21.47 8.40
CA LEU A 176 11.63 20.56 9.17
C LEU A 176 12.46 19.38 9.69
N TYR A 177 12.89 19.46 10.96
CA TYR A 177 13.81 18.46 11.57
C TYR A 177 13.13 17.54 12.58
N ASN A 178 12.05 18.02 13.21
CA ASN A 178 11.26 17.27 14.18
C ASN A 178 9.99 16.72 13.56
N ARG A 179 9.36 15.78 14.27
CA ARG A 179 8.13 15.12 13.84
C ARG A 179 6.99 16.12 13.65
N GLU A 180 6.87 17.09 14.54
CA GLU A 180 5.76 18.06 14.58
C GLU A 180 5.81 19.04 13.40
N GLY A 181 7.00 19.30 12.87
CA GLY A 181 7.16 20.14 11.69
C GLY A 181 6.80 19.43 10.37
N LYS A 182 6.79 18.10 10.36
CA LYS A 182 6.52 17.30 9.15
C LYS A 182 5.06 16.90 9.06
N ASP A 183 4.46 17.07 7.89
CA ASP A 183 3.14 16.50 7.58
C ASP A 183 3.28 15.00 7.24
N ASP A 184 2.41 14.15 7.80
CA ASP A 184 2.37 12.73 7.42
C ASP A 184 1.78 12.59 6.00
N PRO A 185 2.57 12.19 4.98
CA PRO A 185 2.13 12.16 3.60
C PRO A 185 1.01 11.12 3.33
N ARG A 186 0.78 10.20 4.27
CA ARG A 186 -0.31 9.22 4.19
C ARG A 186 -1.66 9.87 4.42
N THR A 187 -1.71 10.92 5.23
CA THR A 187 -2.94 11.64 5.56
C THR A 187 -3.36 12.56 4.40
N PRO A 188 -4.66 12.72 4.12
CA PRO A 188 -5.11 13.76 3.22
C PRO A 188 -4.79 15.14 3.84
N ARG A 189 -4.23 16.05 3.05
CA ARG A 189 -4.13 17.44 3.46
C ARG A 189 -5.54 18.02 3.43
N ASN A 190 -6.04 18.49 4.57
CA ASN A 190 -7.24 19.29 4.59
C ASN A 190 -6.87 20.68 4.05
N GLU A 191 -7.04 20.89 2.74
CA GLU A 191 -6.84 22.21 2.11
C GLU A 191 -7.82 23.29 2.64
N ALA A 192 -8.74 22.94 3.53
CA ALA A 192 -9.70 23.86 4.14
C ALA A 192 -9.09 24.80 5.21
N THR A 193 -7.89 24.52 5.73
CA THR A 193 -7.26 25.36 6.77
C THR A 193 -6.20 26.32 6.23
N ASP A 194 -5.80 26.16 4.97
CA ASP A 194 -4.78 26.99 4.31
C ASP A 194 -5.37 27.81 3.16
N SER A 195 -6.65 28.17 3.28
CA SER A 195 -7.16 29.31 2.51
C SER A 195 -6.41 30.54 3.04
N PRO A 196 -5.63 31.26 2.22
CA PRO A 196 -5.14 32.56 2.64
C PRO A 196 -6.40 33.34 2.99
N THR A 197 -6.53 33.74 4.26
CA THR A 197 -7.47 34.79 4.60
C THR A 197 -6.96 36.00 3.81
N GLU A 198 -7.52 36.22 2.63
CA GLU A 198 -7.56 37.54 2.04
C GLU A 198 -8.16 38.40 3.12
N THR A 199 -7.29 39.09 3.85
CA THR A 199 -7.68 40.24 4.63
C THR A 199 -8.13 41.25 3.59
N THR A 200 -9.40 41.16 3.21
CA THR A 200 -10.09 42.20 2.47
C THR A 200 -10.06 43.41 3.40
N THR A 201 -9.02 44.22 3.24
CA THR A 201 -9.01 45.58 3.78
C THR A 201 -10.25 46.24 3.18
N PRO A 202 -11.20 46.74 3.98
CA PRO A 202 -12.33 47.47 3.44
C PRO A 202 -11.77 48.72 2.74
N SER A 203 -11.70 48.67 1.41
CA SER A 203 -11.45 49.84 0.61
C SER A 203 -12.66 50.75 0.81
N THR A 204 -12.47 51.83 1.55
CA THR A 204 -13.48 52.87 1.75
C THR A 204 -13.62 53.61 0.43
N THR A 205 -14.53 53.17 -0.42
CA THR A 205 -14.96 53.95 -1.58
C THR A 205 -15.67 55.19 -1.06
N ALA A 206 -14.99 56.34 -1.12
CA ALA A 206 -15.64 57.63 -0.93
C ALA A 206 -16.64 57.84 -2.08
N THR A 207 -17.93 57.68 -1.77
CA THR A 207 -19.01 58.11 -2.66
C THR A 207 -19.15 59.62 -2.54
N THR A 208 -18.55 60.36 -3.48
CA THR A 208 -18.81 61.79 -3.64
C THR A 208 -20.26 61.97 -4.09
N THR A 209 -21.11 62.38 -3.16
CA THR A 209 -22.49 62.78 -3.44
C THR A 209 -22.44 64.15 -4.12
N VAL A 210 -22.86 64.20 -5.39
CA VAL A 210 -23.02 65.46 -6.14
C VAL A 210 -24.37 66.05 -5.75
N GLU A 211 -24.33 67.16 -5.02
CA GLU A 211 -25.51 67.96 -4.65
C GLU A 211 -25.90 68.89 -5.83
N PRO A 212 -27.16 68.91 -6.28
CA PRO A 212 -27.61 69.86 -7.28
C PRO A 212 -27.90 71.23 -6.67
N SER A 213 -27.07 72.22 -7.00
CA SER A 213 -27.34 73.64 -6.69
C SER A 213 -28.59 74.14 -7.43
N THR A 214 -29.61 74.50 -6.66
CA THR A 214 -30.84 75.13 -7.16
C THR A 214 -30.65 76.65 -7.18
N THR A 215 -30.45 77.24 -8.36
CA THR A 215 -30.46 78.70 -8.54
C THR A 215 -31.91 79.18 -8.61
N THR A 216 -32.36 79.92 -7.58
CA THR A 216 -33.64 80.64 -7.59
C THR A 216 -33.36 82.11 -7.86
N SER A 217 -33.86 82.62 -8.99
CA SER A 217 -33.94 84.04 -9.30
C SER A 217 -35.05 84.70 -8.48
N THR A 218 -34.81 85.87 -7.87
CA THR A 218 -35.89 86.80 -7.50
C THR A 218 -35.38 88.25 -7.47
N THR A 219 -36.02 89.07 -8.31
CA THR A 219 -36.08 90.56 -8.41
C THR A 219 -34.87 91.33 -8.88
#